data_AF-A0A927YZQ4-F1
#
_entry.id   AF-A0A927YZQ4-F1
#
_cell.length_a   1.000
_cell.length_b   1.000
_cell.length_c   1.000
_cell.angle_alpha   90.00
_cell.angle_beta   90.00
_cell.angle_gamma   90.00
#
_symmetry.space_group_name_H-M   'P 1'
#
loop_
_entity.id
_entity.type
_entity.pdbx_description
1 polymer ?
#
loop_
_entity_poly.entity_id
_entity_poly.type
_entity_poly.pdbx_seq_one_letter_code
_entity_poly.pdbx_strand_id
1 'polypeptide(L)'
;MALDANNYHEQKKIEYTEKLRDVLSTMPSFCKDYFRAIDQTSSAKTKLSYAYDIRLFFNFIIENNPLYKNINSTDFKLDMLNNIKVQDIVEYQEYLKLYNSTDNKKVTNTEVGVSRKLSALRSFLNYYYKHEHIESNPAMLISMPKIHEKAIIRLDADEVASLLDYIEECSDSLSERQKIYYNITKYRDLAIVTLLLGTGIRVSELVGLDLDHIDFKNNGITVTRKGGNQMIVYFGDEVCDVLVDYINDVRKSITPIAGHENALFLSIQRKRISVRAVEDLVKKYAKAIVPYKKITPHKLRSTYGTTLYKETNDIYLVADVLGHKDVNTTRKHYADMDDANRRKAARVVKLRED
;
A
#
# COMPACT_ATOMS: atom_id res chain seq x y z
N MET A 1 29.83 -7.60 -1.73
CA MET A 1 28.97 -7.40 -2.91
C MET A 1 28.53 -5.95 -2.89
N ALA A 2 28.99 -5.12 -3.83
CA ALA A 2 28.46 -3.77 -3.98
C ALA A 2 26.99 -3.91 -4.37
N LEU A 3 26.08 -3.38 -3.55
CA LEU A 3 24.66 -3.32 -3.86
C LEU A 3 24.49 -2.47 -5.11
N ASP A 4 23.78 -2.99 -6.11
CA ASP A 4 23.48 -2.25 -7.33
C ASP A 4 22.60 -1.05 -6.97
N ALA A 5 23.21 0.14 -6.92
CA ALA A 5 22.56 1.38 -6.50
C ALA A 5 21.40 1.80 -7.43
N ASN A 6 21.21 1.10 -8.54
CA ASN A 6 20.14 1.31 -9.51
C ASN A 6 18.87 0.49 -9.24
N ASN A 7 18.87 -0.44 -8.27
CA ASN A 7 17.67 -1.21 -7.92
C ASN A 7 16.65 -0.34 -7.16
N TYR A 8 15.43 -0.22 -7.70
CA TYR A 8 14.33 0.55 -7.12
C TYR A 8 14.06 0.25 -5.63
N HIS A 9 14.10 -1.03 -5.27
CA HIS A 9 13.79 -1.46 -3.90
C HIS A 9 14.88 -1.04 -2.91
N GLU A 10 16.16 -1.12 -3.32
CA GLU A 10 17.28 -0.66 -2.50
C GLU A 10 17.30 0.87 -2.39
N GLN A 11 17.04 1.60 -3.49
CA GLN A 11 16.92 3.07 -3.44
C GLN A 11 15.82 3.51 -2.45
N LYS A 12 14.65 2.85 -2.46
CA LYS A 12 13.57 3.14 -1.50
C LYS A 12 13.96 2.79 -0.07
N LYS A 13 14.70 1.70 0.14
CA LYS A 13 15.19 1.31 1.46
C LYS A 13 16.18 2.34 2.00
N ILE A 14 17.10 2.85 1.17
CA ILE A 14 18.02 3.95 1.52
C ILE A 14 17.23 5.21 1.89
N GLU A 15 16.33 5.67 1.01
CA GLU A 15 15.51 6.87 1.25
C GLU A 15 14.74 6.79 2.59
N TYR A 16 14.10 5.65 2.87
CA TYR A 16 13.39 5.46 4.13
C TYR A 16 14.31 5.37 5.34
N THR A 17 15.53 4.85 5.17
CA THR A 17 16.52 4.74 6.25
C THR A 17 17.08 6.11 6.60
N GLU A 18 17.37 6.95 5.62
CA GLU A 18 17.80 8.34 5.84
C GLU A 18 16.73 9.14 6.58
N LYS A 19 15.49 9.11 6.07
CA LYS A 19 14.35 9.76 6.74
C LYS A 19 14.12 9.24 8.15
N LEU A 20 14.31 7.95 8.38
CA LEU A 20 14.19 7.37 9.72
C LEU A 20 15.25 7.96 10.65
N ARG A 21 16.51 8.08 10.20
CA ARG A 21 17.59 8.69 10.99
C ARG A 21 17.27 10.16 11.33
N ASP A 22 16.75 10.92 10.37
CA ASP A 22 16.34 12.31 10.58
C ASP A 22 15.20 12.44 11.60
N VAL A 23 14.23 11.53 11.58
CA VAL A 23 13.15 11.54 12.58
C VAL A 23 13.65 11.14 13.97
N LEU A 24 14.55 10.16 14.04
CA LEU A 24 15.11 9.68 15.32
C LEU A 24 16.07 10.69 15.97
N SER A 25 16.64 11.63 15.21
CA SER A 25 17.46 12.71 15.79
C SER A 25 16.62 13.73 16.55
N THR A 26 15.32 13.85 16.23
CA THR A 26 14.38 14.77 16.90
C THR A 26 13.65 14.14 18.09
N MET A 27 14.05 12.93 18.51
CA MET A 27 13.38 12.12 19.53
C MET A 27 14.31 11.82 20.70
N PRO A 28 13.79 11.38 21.87
CA PRO A 28 14.61 10.92 22.97
C PRO A 28 15.63 9.87 22.53
N SER A 29 16.87 9.95 23.00
CA SER A 29 17.99 9.13 22.52
C SER A 29 17.73 7.63 22.64
N PHE A 30 17.09 7.21 23.73
CA PHE A 30 16.73 5.81 24.01
C PHE A 30 15.77 5.26 22.95
N CYS A 31 14.95 6.08 22.28
CA CYS A 31 14.03 5.60 21.24
C CYS A 31 14.71 4.77 20.15
N LYS A 32 16.00 5.06 19.87
CA LYS A 32 16.81 4.32 18.88
C LYS A 32 16.92 2.84 19.20
N ASP A 33 16.89 2.44 20.47
CA ASP A 33 17.03 1.04 20.89
C ASP A 33 15.88 0.17 20.39
N TYR A 34 14.65 0.68 20.50
CA TYR A 34 13.48 0.02 19.91
C TYR A 34 13.65 -0.21 18.40
N PHE A 35 14.11 0.81 17.66
CA PHE A 35 14.27 0.70 16.21
C PHE A 35 15.41 -0.22 15.79
N ARG A 36 16.46 -0.34 16.60
CA ARG A 36 17.51 -1.37 16.45
C ARG A 36 16.93 -2.76 16.66
N ALA A 37 16.10 -2.95 17.68
CA ALA A 37 15.51 -4.25 18.00
C ALA A 37 14.55 -4.76 16.91
N ILE A 38 13.77 -3.88 16.28
CA ILE A 38 12.85 -4.27 15.21
C ILE A 38 13.49 -4.25 13.80
N ASP A 39 14.79 -4.00 13.70
CA ASP A 39 15.49 -3.80 12.42
C ASP A 39 15.36 -5.01 11.49
N GLN A 40 15.50 -6.22 12.05
CA GLN A 40 15.47 -7.47 11.31
C GLN A 40 14.06 -7.94 10.96
N THR A 41 13.04 -7.50 11.71
CA THR A 41 11.65 -7.99 11.57
C THR A 41 10.75 -7.01 10.83
N SER A 42 11.16 -5.74 10.70
CA SER A 42 10.34 -4.67 10.14
C SER A 42 11.00 -3.97 8.95
N SER A 43 10.21 -3.70 7.91
CA SER A 43 10.70 -2.98 6.74
C SER A 43 11.09 -1.53 7.07
N ALA A 44 12.01 -0.93 6.31
CA ALA A 44 12.40 0.48 6.48
C ALA A 44 11.20 1.44 6.48
N LYS A 45 10.20 1.20 5.62
CA LYS A 45 8.95 1.98 5.57
C LYS A 45 8.13 1.82 6.85
N THR A 46 8.02 0.60 7.39
CA THR A 46 7.31 0.33 8.65
C THR A 46 7.98 1.05 9.80
N LYS A 47 9.32 0.95 9.92
CA LYS A 47 10.10 1.65 10.94
C LYS A 47 9.92 3.17 10.85
N LEU A 48 10.02 3.76 9.66
CA LEU A 48 9.77 5.18 9.45
C LEU A 48 8.35 5.58 9.87
N SER A 49 7.34 4.78 9.53
CA SER A 49 5.96 5.03 9.93
C SER A 49 5.78 5.00 11.45
N TYR A 50 6.41 4.03 12.12
CA TYR A 50 6.40 3.93 13.58
C TYR A 50 7.14 5.10 14.23
N ALA A 51 8.26 5.55 13.68
CA ALA A 51 8.99 6.71 14.19
C ALA A 51 8.13 7.99 14.16
N TYR A 52 7.40 8.24 13.06
CA TYR A 52 6.46 9.36 13.00
C TYR A 52 5.34 9.26 14.05
N ASP A 53 4.79 8.07 14.27
CA ASP A 53 3.70 7.88 15.23
C ASP A 53 4.17 8.00 16.68
N ILE A 54 5.32 7.41 17.01
CA ILE A 54 5.89 7.48 18.35
C ILE A 54 6.36 8.92 18.66
N ARG A 55 6.95 9.62 17.69
CA ARG A 55 7.28 11.05 17.85
C ARG A 55 6.05 11.89 18.13
N LEU A 56 4.95 11.63 17.43
CA LEU A 56 3.68 12.32 17.68
C LEU A 56 3.18 12.10 19.12
N PHE A 57 3.35 10.90 19.67
CA PHE A 57 3.03 10.63 21.07
C PHE A 57 3.90 11.44 22.04
N PHE A 58 5.22 11.50 21.81
CA PHE A 58 6.11 12.31 22.65
C PHE A 58 5.77 13.80 22.58
N ASN A 59 5.45 14.33 21.40
CA ASN A 59 5.00 15.72 21.29
C ASN A 59 3.72 15.95 22.09
N PHE A 60 2.73 15.04 21.94
CA PHE A 60 1.49 15.11 22.70
C PHE A 60 1.72 15.10 24.22
N ILE A 61 2.50 14.15 24.73
CA ILE A 61 2.66 13.98 26.18
C ILE A 61 3.41 15.16 26.79
N ILE A 62 4.40 15.72 26.09
CA ILE A 62 5.14 16.90 26.54
C ILE A 62 4.27 18.16 26.54
N GLU A 63 3.42 18.32 25.52
CA GLU A 63 2.53 19.48 25.38
C GLU A 63 1.37 19.45 26.39
N ASN A 64 0.79 18.27 26.66
CA ASN A 64 -0.50 18.15 27.34
C ASN A 64 -0.40 17.63 28.78
N ASN A 65 0.64 16.86 29.14
CA ASN A 65 0.78 16.37 30.50
C ASN A 65 1.61 17.37 31.35
N PRO A 66 1.03 17.92 32.44
CA PRO A 66 1.71 18.90 33.29
C PRO A 66 3.05 18.45 33.87
N LEU A 67 3.26 17.13 34.06
CA LEU A 67 4.51 16.58 34.58
C LEU A 67 5.71 16.79 33.65
N TYR A 68 5.46 16.91 32.35
CA TYR A 68 6.51 17.06 31.33
C TYR A 68 6.53 18.45 30.72
N LYS A 69 5.77 19.39 31.29
CA LYS A 69 5.71 20.77 30.83
C LYS A 69 7.13 21.38 30.87
N ASN A 70 7.54 21.98 29.76
CA ASN A 70 8.87 22.59 29.53
C ASN A 70 10.05 21.61 29.34
N ILE A 71 9.81 20.30 29.21
CA ILE A 71 10.87 19.37 28.80
C ILE A 71 10.97 19.39 27.27
N ASN A 72 12.18 19.49 26.70
CA ASN A 72 12.32 19.31 25.26
C ASN A 72 12.16 17.84 24.89
N SER A 73 11.66 17.57 23.68
CA SER A 73 11.54 16.19 23.12
C SER A 73 12.77 15.33 23.37
N THR A 74 13.97 15.85 23.16
CA THR A 74 15.23 15.10 23.30
C THR A 74 15.63 14.82 24.74
N ASP A 75 15.11 15.58 25.69
CA ASP A 75 15.50 15.55 27.11
C ASP A 75 14.60 14.60 27.94
N PHE A 76 13.55 14.06 27.34
CA PHE A 76 12.70 13.05 27.96
C PHE A 76 13.52 11.79 28.28
N LYS A 77 13.58 11.40 29.55
CA LYS A 77 14.40 10.25 30.01
C LYS A 77 13.60 8.95 29.98
N LEU A 78 14.31 7.83 29.90
CA LEU A 78 13.69 6.50 29.88
C LEU A 78 12.80 6.24 31.11
N ASP A 79 13.28 6.58 32.31
CA ASP A 79 12.55 6.36 33.56
C ASP A 79 11.22 7.12 33.63
N MET A 80 11.10 8.22 32.87
CA MET A 80 9.85 8.98 32.78
C MET A 80 8.73 8.16 32.12
N LEU A 81 9.04 7.11 31.35
CA LEU A 81 8.01 6.22 30.81
C LEU A 81 7.21 5.50 31.91
N ASN A 82 7.80 5.24 33.09
CA ASN A 82 7.09 4.63 34.23
C ASN A 82 5.96 5.52 34.77
N ASN A 83 6.03 6.83 34.52
CA ASN A 83 5.00 7.78 34.96
C ASN A 83 3.84 7.90 33.95
N ILE A 84 3.92 7.24 32.79
CA ILE A 84 2.83 7.21 31.82
C ILE A 84 1.73 6.27 32.33
N LYS A 85 0.52 6.81 32.46
CA LYS A 85 -0.66 6.11 32.96
C LYS A 85 -1.61 5.75 31.83
N VAL A 86 -2.57 4.87 32.13
CA VAL A 86 -3.67 4.53 31.19
C VAL A 86 -4.42 5.79 30.74
N GLN A 87 -4.65 6.73 31.66
CA GLN A 87 -5.32 8.00 31.38
C GLN A 87 -4.61 8.80 30.28
N ASP A 88 -3.28 8.88 30.30
CA ASP A 88 -2.50 9.60 29.27
C ASP A 88 -2.71 9.00 27.87
N ILE A 89 -2.81 7.68 27.78
CA ILE A 89 -3.01 7.00 26.50
C ILE A 89 -4.48 7.14 26.03
N VAL A 90 -5.45 7.23 26.95
CA VAL A 90 -6.86 7.56 26.63
C VAL A 90 -6.96 8.98 26.07
N GLU A 91 -6.33 9.95 26.72
CA GLU A 91 -6.25 11.33 26.24
C GLU A 91 -5.54 11.43 24.89
N TYR A 92 -4.46 10.65 24.70
CA TYR A 92 -3.81 10.55 23.40
C TYR A 92 -4.74 9.99 22.32
N GLN A 93 -5.52 8.95 22.63
CA GLN A 93 -6.50 8.38 21.70
C GLN A 93 -7.56 9.42 21.29
N GLU A 94 -7.98 10.29 22.21
CA GLU A 94 -8.88 11.41 21.92
C GLU A 94 -8.20 12.48 21.05
N TYR A 95 -6.98 12.89 21.42
CA TYR A 95 -6.15 13.84 20.67
C TYR A 95 -5.95 13.39 19.21
N LEU A 96 -5.77 12.09 18.97
CA LEU A 96 -5.63 11.56 17.63
C LEU A 96 -6.86 11.76 16.73
N LYS A 97 -8.05 12.07 17.28
CA LYS A 97 -9.23 12.38 16.47
C LYS A 97 -9.09 13.73 15.75
N LEU A 98 -8.49 14.73 16.42
CA LEU A 98 -8.21 16.05 15.87
C LEU A 98 -7.02 16.68 16.60
N TYR A 99 -5.97 16.99 15.86
CA TYR A 99 -4.80 17.69 16.40
C TYR A 99 -4.16 18.63 15.38
N ASN A 100 -3.29 19.52 15.84
CA ASN A 100 -2.48 20.36 14.96
C ASN A 100 -1.15 19.66 14.69
N SER A 101 -0.80 19.52 13.40
CA SER A 101 0.54 19.11 13.00
C SER A 101 1.57 20.15 13.42
N THR A 102 2.86 19.78 13.37
CA THR A 102 4.00 20.69 13.60
C THR A 102 3.95 21.97 12.76
N ASP A 103 3.31 21.91 11.58
CA ASP A 103 3.14 23.05 10.67
C ASP A 103 1.82 23.82 10.92
N ASN A 104 1.21 23.68 12.11
CA ASN A 104 -0.08 24.27 12.49
C ASN A 104 -1.27 23.93 11.56
N LYS A 105 -1.20 22.78 10.87
CA LYS A 105 -2.31 22.27 10.06
C LYS A 105 -3.19 21.34 10.88
N LYS A 106 -4.51 21.55 10.83
CA LYS A 106 -5.48 20.63 11.46
C LYS A 106 -5.44 19.27 10.75
N VAL A 107 -5.26 18.21 11.53
CA VAL A 107 -5.20 16.81 11.07
C VAL A 107 -6.30 16.03 11.77
N THR A 108 -7.04 15.22 11.01
CA THR A 108 -8.00 14.25 11.52
C THR A 108 -7.59 12.84 11.12
N ASN A 109 -7.84 11.86 11.99
CA ASN A 109 -7.62 10.45 11.68
C ASN A 109 -8.95 9.69 11.60
N THR A 110 -9.00 8.71 10.70
CA THR A 110 -10.03 7.66 10.74
C THR A 110 -9.71 6.65 11.86
N GLU A 111 -10.68 5.81 12.23
CA GLU A 111 -10.49 4.70 13.18
C GLU A 111 -9.27 3.84 12.87
N VAL A 112 -9.03 3.56 11.57
CA VAL A 112 -7.87 2.82 11.08
C VAL A 112 -6.57 3.58 11.37
N GLY A 113 -6.57 4.90 11.17
CA GLY A 113 -5.43 5.77 11.46
C GLY A 113 -5.09 5.81 12.95
N VAL A 114 -6.11 5.95 13.80
CA VAL A 114 -5.96 5.92 15.27
C VAL A 114 -5.45 4.55 15.73
N SER A 115 -6.08 3.47 15.27
CA SER A 115 -5.68 2.09 15.61
C SER A 115 -4.23 1.79 15.21
N ARG A 116 -3.80 2.23 14.02
CA ARG A 116 -2.40 2.08 13.57
C ARG A 116 -1.41 2.81 14.48
N LYS A 117 -1.71 4.06 14.88
CA LYS A 117 -0.86 4.87 15.76
C LYS A 117 -0.74 4.26 17.16
N LEU A 118 -1.87 3.85 17.73
CA LEU A 118 -1.90 3.14 19.02
C LEU A 118 -1.14 1.81 18.95
N SER A 119 -1.20 1.09 17.83
CA SER A 119 -0.43 -0.14 17.64
C SER A 119 1.08 0.10 17.65
N ALA A 120 1.55 1.18 17.01
CA ALA A 120 2.96 1.58 17.04
C ALA A 120 3.41 1.91 18.47
N LEU A 121 2.62 2.69 19.20
CA LEU A 121 2.89 3.05 20.59
C LEU A 121 2.88 1.82 21.52
N ARG A 122 1.90 0.94 21.39
CA ARG A 122 1.82 -0.31 22.15
C ARG A 122 3.04 -1.18 21.92
N SER A 123 3.48 -1.32 20.67
CA SER A 123 4.69 -2.08 20.32
C SER A 123 5.96 -1.45 20.93
N PHE A 124 6.06 -0.12 20.92
CA PHE A 124 7.17 0.62 21.52
C PHE A 124 7.26 0.42 23.04
N LEU A 125 6.15 0.64 23.77
CA LEU A 125 6.13 0.44 25.22
C LEU A 125 6.33 -1.04 25.58
N ASN A 126 5.80 -1.96 24.77
CA ASN A 126 5.97 -3.39 24.98
C ASN A 126 7.44 -3.83 24.87
N TYR A 127 8.23 -3.17 24.03
CA TYR A 127 9.67 -3.42 23.97
C TYR A 127 10.35 -3.10 25.31
N TYR A 128 10.14 -1.91 25.87
CA TYR A 128 10.74 -1.53 27.16
C TYR A 128 10.19 -2.36 28.33
N TYR A 129 8.92 -2.74 28.28
CA TYR A 129 8.32 -3.60 29.30
C TYR A 129 8.98 -5.00 29.30
N LYS A 130 9.16 -5.60 28.11
CA LYS A 130 9.81 -6.91 27.98
C LYS A 130 11.30 -6.92 28.36
N HIS A 131 11.95 -5.76 28.31
CA HIS A 131 13.34 -5.59 28.74
C HIS A 131 13.45 -5.04 30.16
N GLU A 132 12.35 -5.05 30.93
CA GLU A 132 12.30 -4.66 32.35
C GLU A 132 12.74 -3.21 32.62
N HIS A 133 12.72 -2.35 31.59
CA HIS A 133 13.01 -0.91 31.73
C HIS A 133 11.79 -0.12 32.21
N ILE A 134 10.58 -0.66 32.04
CA ILE A 134 9.35 -0.11 32.60
C ILE A 134 8.55 -1.20 33.31
N GLU A 135 7.84 -0.84 34.37
CA GLU A 135 7.11 -1.78 35.22
C GLU A 135 5.81 -2.28 34.59
N SER A 136 5.22 -1.49 33.69
CA SER A 136 3.96 -1.85 33.02
C SER A 136 3.83 -1.19 31.65
N ASN A 137 2.99 -1.78 30.79
CA ASN A 137 2.62 -1.20 29.50
C ASN A 137 1.16 -0.67 29.53
N PRO A 138 0.92 0.62 29.83
CA PRO A 138 -0.43 1.18 29.93
C PRO A 138 -1.20 1.09 28.61
N ALA A 139 -0.51 1.10 27.46
CA ALA A 139 -1.15 1.01 26.15
C ALA A 139 -1.77 -0.38 25.87
N MET A 140 -1.41 -1.44 26.62
CA MET A 140 -2.05 -2.75 26.50
C MET A 140 -3.45 -2.80 27.11
N LEU A 141 -3.74 -1.93 28.07
CA LEU A 141 -5.01 -1.90 28.81
C LEU A 141 -6.13 -1.17 28.04
N ILE A 142 -5.82 -0.55 26.91
CA ILE A 142 -6.77 0.27 26.15
C ILE A 142 -7.42 -0.49 25.01
N SER A 143 -8.72 -0.32 24.91
CA SER A 143 -9.53 -0.81 23.80
C SER A 143 -9.17 -0.08 22.51
N MET A 144 -8.77 -0.87 21.51
CA MET A 144 -8.53 -0.34 20.17
C MET A 144 -9.85 0.15 19.55
N PRO A 145 -9.84 1.21 18.72
CA PRO A 145 -11.01 1.62 17.96
C PRO A 145 -11.58 0.45 17.18
N LYS A 146 -12.89 0.23 17.27
CA LYS A 146 -13.58 -0.78 16.46
C LYS A 146 -13.51 -0.32 15.01
N ILE A 147 -12.90 -1.14 14.16
CA ILE A 147 -12.82 -0.85 12.73
C ILE A 147 -14.06 -1.42 12.06
N HIS A 148 -14.92 -0.55 11.54
CA HIS A 148 -16.07 -0.98 10.75
C HIS A 148 -15.62 -1.46 9.37
N GLU A 149 -16.08 -2.65 8.97
CA GLU A 149 -15.83 -3.17 7.64
C GLU A 149 -16.59 -2.34 6.60
N LYS A 150 -15.89 -1.93 5.56
CA LYS A 150 -16.48 -1.23 4.42
C LYS A 150 -16.65 -2.21 3.29
N ALA A 151 -17.75 -2.07 2.54
CA ALA A 151 -17.97 -2.83 1.33
C ALA A 151 -16.77 -2.68 0.38
N ILE A 152 -16.32 -3.81 -0.17
CA ILE A 152 -15.21 -3.84 -1.11
C ILE A 152 -15.69 -3.29 -2.43
N ILE A 153 -15.24 -2.07 -2.76
CA ILE A 153 -15.53 -1.44 -4.05
C ILE A 153 -14.63 -2.10 -5.10
N ARG A 154 -15.26 -2.68 -6.11
CA ARG A 154 -14.66 -3.37 -7.26
C ARG A 154 -15.35 -2.95 -8.55
N LEU A 155 -14.71 -3.27 -9.68
CA LEU A 155 -15.33 -3.17 -11.00
C LEU A 155 -16.02 -4.50 -11.33
N ASP A 156 -17.11 -4.45 -12.08
CA ASP A 156 -17.66 -5.63 -12.76
C ASP A 156 -17.02 -5.81 -14.16
N ALA A 157 -17.41 -6.86 -14.89
CA ALA A 157 -16.81 -7.19 -16.17
C ALA A 157 -17.05 -6.11 -17.23
N ASP A 158 -18.26 -5.56 -17.29
CA ASP A 158 -18.63 -4.51 -18.25
C ASP A 158 -17.89 -3.20 -17.93
N GLU A 159 -17.74 -2.86 -16.66
CA GLU A 159 -16.95 -1.71 -16.21
C GLU A 159 -15.45 -1.88 -16.48
N VAL A 160 -14.92 -3.12 -16.44
CA VAL A 160 -13.54 -3.42 -16.83
C VAL A 160 -13.34 -3.20 -18.33
N ALA A 161 -14.21 -3.77 -19.17
CA ALA A 161 -14.15 -3.58 -20.62
C ALA A 161 -14.26 -2.09 -20.97
N SER A 162 -15.28 -1.40 -20.44
CA SER A 162 -15.47 0.03 -20.65
C SER A 162 -14.28 0.88 -20.20
N LEU A 163 -13.56 0.46 -19.17
CA LEU A 163 -12.34 1.15 -18.71
C LEU A 163 -11.20 1.00 -19.73
N LEU A 164 -10.99 -0.20 -20.27
CA LEU A 164 -9.95 -0.47 -21.26
C LEU A 164 -10.26 0.23 -22.59
N ASP A 165 -11.48 0.06 -23.10
CA ASP A 165 -11.95 0.72 -24.33
C ASP A 165 -11.79 2.24 -24.24
N TYR A 166 -12.17 2.83 -23.10
CA TYR A 166 -11.99 4.27 -22.90
C TYR A 166 -10.52 4.70 -22.89
N ILE A 167 -9.60 3.88 -22.37
CA ILE A 167 -8.17 4.20 -22.43
C ILE A 167 -7.66 4.19 -23.87
N GLU A 168 -8.26 3.41 -24.77
CA GLU A 168 -7.87 3.28 -26.18
C GLU A 168 -8.50 4.35 -27.07
N GLU A 169 -9.73 4.75 -26.78
CA GLU A 169 -10.57 5.52 -27.70
C GLU A 169 -10.89 6.94 -27.22
N CYS A 170 -10.57 7.33 -25.98
CA CYS A 170 -11.06 8.61 -25.43
C CYS A 170 -10.54 9.88 -26.11
N SER A 171 -9.63 9.79 -27.09
CA SER A 171 -9.01 10.94 -27.79
C SER A 171 -10.02 12.02 -28.17
N ASP A 172 -11.14 11.65 -28.79
CA ASP A 172 -12.10 12.62 -29.34
C ASP A 172 -12.88 13.39 -28.25
N SER A 173 -12.99 12.81 -27.05
CA SER A 173 -13.64 13.42 -25.89
C SER A 173 -12.73 14.39 -25.11
N LEU A 174 -11.46 14.49 -25.50
CA LEU A 174 -10.44 15.29 -24.81
C LEU A 174 -10.25 16.67 -25.48
N SER A 175 -9.90 17.68 -24.68
CA SER A 175 -9.41 18.96 -25.24
C SER A 175 -8.11 18.77 -26.03
N GLU A 176 -7.82 19.67 -26.97
CA GLU A 176 -6.58 19.61 -27.78
C GLU A 176 -5.31 19.46 -26.94
N ARG A 177 -5.23 20.17 -25.81
CA ARG A 177 -4.10 20.03 -24.88
C ARG A 177 -4.04 18.63 -24.26
N GLN A 178 -5.18 18.07 -23.87
CA GLN A 178 -5.24 16.72 -23.29
C GLN A 178 -4.91 15.64 -24.32
N LYS A 179 -5.34 15.80 -25.58
CA LYS A 179 -5.03 14.89 -26.69
C LYS A 179 -3.52 14.73 -26.91
N ILE A 180 -2.75 15.82 -26.82
CA ILE A 180 -1.28 15.75 -26.93
C ILE A 180 -0.69 14.83 -25.87
N TYR A 181 -1.06 15.01 -24.59
CA TYR A 181 -0.56 14.16 -23.50
C TYR A 181 -1.06 12.73 -23.62
N TYR A 182 -2.33 12.55 -24.01
CA TYR A 182 -2.93 11.24 -24.24
C TYR A 182 -2.16 10.46 -25.30
N ASN A 183 -1.87 11.06 -26.46
CA ASN A 183 -1.14 10.40 -27.53
C ASN A 183 0.27 9.95 -27.12
N ILE A 184 0.91 10.68 -26.19
CA ILE A 184 2.21 10.31 -25.63
C ILE A 184 2.08 9.13 -24.65
N THR A 185 0.99 9.08 -23.87
CA THR A 185 0.90 8.15 -22.73
C THR A 185 -0.05 6.97 -22.94
N LYS A 186 -0.88 6.94 -23.98
CA LYS A 186 -1.97 5.96 -24.14
C LYS A 186 -1.49 4.51 -24.01
N TYR A 187 -0.45 4.11 -24.74
CA TYR A 187 0.08 2.75 -24.71
C TYR A 187 0.64 2.37 -23.35
N ARG A 188 1.34 3.31 -22.68
CA ARG A 188 1.83 3.11 -21.32
C ARG A 188 0.66 2.93 -20.36
N ASP A 189 -0.32 3.82 -20.44
CA ASP A 189 -1.43 3.87 -19.51
C ASP A 189 -2.31 2.62 -19.65
N LEU A 190 -2.56 2.18 -20.88
CA LEU A 190 -3.22 0.91 -21.21
C LEU A 190 -2.45 -0.27 -20.62
N ALA A 191 -1.16 -0.42 -20.97
CA ALA A 191 -0.32 -1.50 -20.48
C ALA A 191 -0.27 -1.57 -18.94
N ILE A 192 -0.23 -0.44 -18.24
CA ILE A 192 -0.27 -0.39 -16.77
C ILE A 192 -1.61 -0.92 -16.24
N VAL A 193 -2.73 -0.46 -16.79
CA VAL A 193 -4.07 -0.82 -16.29
C VAL A 193 -4.39 -2.28 -16.61
N THR A 194 -4.13 -2.73 -17.84
CA THR A 194 -4.31 -4.12 -18.28
C THR A 194 -3.42 -5.06 -17.47
N LEU A 195 -2.15 -4.72 -17.22
CA LEU A 195 -1.29 -5.55 -16.36
C LEU A 195 -1.84 -5.68 -14.93
N LEU A 196 -2.32 -4.58 -14.32
CA LEU A 196 -2.91 -4.62 -12.97
C LEU A 196 -4.18 -5.48 -12.92
N LEU A 197 -5.02 -5.38 -13.96
CA LEU A 197 -6.28 -6.12 -14.05
C LEU A 197 -6.08 -7.59 -14.44
N GLY A 198 -5.06 -7.92 -15.24
CA GLY A 198 -4.78 -9.27 -15.72
C GLY A 198 -3.92 -10.12 -14.78
N THR A 199 -3.22 -9.52 -13.82
CA THR A 199 -2.32 -10.24 -12.89
C THR A 199 -2.61 -10.00 -11.42
N GLY A 200 -3.33 -8.92 -11.11
CA GLY A 200 -3.58 -8.50 -9.73
C GLY A 200 -2.33 -8.14 -8.94
N ILE A 201 -1.18 -7.82 -9.55
CA ILE A 201 0.03 -7.40 -8.83
C ILE A 201 -0.21 -6.12 -8.01
N ARG A 202 0.61 -5.89 -6.97
CA ARG A 202 0.56 -4.65 -6.18
C ARG A 202 1.17 -3.50 -6.99
N VAL A 203 0.68 -2.28 -6.78
CA VAL A 203 1.23 -1.08 -7.45
C VAL A 203 2.73 -0.89 -7.22
N SER A 204 3.25 -1.27 -6.05
CA SER A 204 4.69 -1.20 -5.76
C SER A 204 5.51 -2.26 -6.50
N GLU A 205 4.89 -3.41 -6.83
CA GLU A 205 5.51 -4.45 -7.64
C GLU A 205 5.55 -3.98 -9.10
N LEU A 206 4.44 -3.44 -9.63
CA LEU A 206 4.37 -2.86 -10.97
C LEU A 206 5.42 -1.76 -11.19
N VAL A 207 5.51 -0.80 -10.26
CA VAL A 207 6.47 0.30 -10.37
C VAL A 207 7.93 -0.21 -10.31
N GLY A 208 8.17 -1.30 -9.59
CA GLY A 208 9.47 -1.93 -9.46
C GLY A 208 9.88 -2.83 -10.63
N LEU A 209 9.03 -3.03 -11.64
CA LEU A 209 9.36 -3.84 -12.80
C LEU A 209 10.44 -3.19 -13.68
N ASP A 210 11.35 -4.03 -14.16
CA ASP A 210 12.40 -3.69 -15.10
C ASP A 210 12.17 -4.48 -16.40
N LEU A 211 12.79 -4.02 -17.49
CA LEU A 211 12.61 -4.62 -18.81
C LEU A 211 13.01 -6.12 -18.84
N ASP A 212 14.03 -6.49 -18.08
CA ASP A 212 14.54 -7.86 -17.95
C ASP A 212 13.73 -8.75 -17.00
N HIS A 213 12.77 -8.18 -16.26
CA HIS A 213 11.84 -8.97 -15.44
C HIS A 213 10.73 -9.63 -16.25
N ILE A 214 10.55 -9.28 -17.53
CA ILE A 214 9.50 -9.84 -18.39
C ILE A 214 10.06 -11.01 -19.21
N ASP A 215 9.38 -12.15 -19.12
CA ASP A 215 9.59 -13.31 -19.97
C ASP A 215 8.39 -13.52 -20.88
N PHE A 216 8.46 -12.97 -22.10
CA PHE A 216 7.44 -13.12 -23.13
C PHE A 216 7.33 -14.55 -23.68
N LYS A 217 8.32 -15.43 -23.46
CA LYS A 217 8.20 -16.83 -23.92
C LYS A 217 7.25 -17.62 -23.04
N ASN A 218 7.24 -17.31 -21.75
CA ASN A 218 6.41 -17.97 -20.75
C ASN A 218 5.25 -17.08 -20.27
N ASN A 219 5.03 -15.92 -20.88
CA ASN A 219 4.09 -14.89 -20.44
C ASN A 219 4.17 -14.64 -18.91
N GLY A 220 5.37 -14.38 -18.41
CA GLY A 220 5.64 -14.22 -16.98
C GLY A 220 6.35 -12.91 -16.65
N ILE A 221 6.04 -12.34 -15.48
CA ILE A 221 6.82 -11.26 -14.87
C ILE A 221 7.41 -11.68 -13.53
N THR A 222 8.67 -11.33 -13.30
CA THR A 222 9.31 -11.51 -12.00
C THR A 222 9.05 -10.30 -11.11
N VAL A 223 8.31 -10.49 -10.02
CA VAL A 223 8.00 -9.42 -9.05
C VAL A 223 8.73 -9.64 -7.73
N THR A 224 9.18 -8.52 -7.13
CA THR A 224 9.79 -8.54 -5.79
C THR A 224 8.72 -8.28 -4.72
N ARG A 225 8.45 -9.28 -3.89
CA ARG A 225 7.45 -9.23 -2.81
C ARG A 225 8.05 -8.63 -1.52
N LYS A 226 7.20 -8.41 -0.52
CA LYS A 226 7.60 -7.94 0.81
C LYS A 226 8.61 -8.91 1.43
N GLY A 227 9.77 -8.38 1.82
CA GLY A 227 10.89 -9.16 2.39
C GLY A 227 12.00 -9.46 1.39
N GLY A 228 11.86 -9.07 0.13
CA GLY A 228 12.88 -9.27 -0.91
C GLY A 228 12.72 -10.54 -1.73
N ASN A 229 11.77 -11.42 -1.37
CA ASN A 229 11.50 -12.64 -2.12
C ASN A 229 10.96 -12.32 -3.51
N GLN A 230 11.53 -12.95 -4.54
CA GLN A 230 11.03 -12.87 -5.91
C GLN A 230 10.01 -13.99 -6.17
N MET A 231 9.06 -13.70 -7.06
CA MET A 231 8.02 -14.63 -7.49
C MET A 231 7.69 -14.34 -8.95
N ILE A 232 7.47 -15.38 -9.74
CA ILE A 232 6.95 -15.26 -11.10
C ILE A 232 5.43 -15.15 -11.03
N VAL A 233 4.87 -14.17 -11.73
CA VAL A 233 3.43 -14.03 -11.93
C VAL A 233 3.16 -14.12 -13.43
N TYR A 234 2.32 -15.08 -13.81
CA TYR A 234 1.94 -15.30 -15.20
C TYR A 234 0.80 -14.37 -15.63
N PHE A 235 0.75 -14.04 -16.90
CA PHE A 235 -0.26 -13.20 -17.53
C PHE A 235 -0.78 -13.83 -18.84
N GLY A 236 -1.98 -13.43 -19.26
CA GLY A 236 -2.59 -13.90 -20.50
C GLY A 236 -2.16 -13.11 -21.74
N ASP A 237 -2.58 -13.56 -22.92
CA ASP A 237 -2.17 -12.99 -24.21
C ASP A 237 -2.55 -11.51 -24.35
N GLU A 238 -3.72 -11.10 -23.86
CA GLU A 238 -4.14 -9.68 -23.87
C GLU A 238 -3.14 -8.77 -23.13
N VAL A 239 -2.58 -9.24 -22.00
CA VAL A 239 -1.54 -8.51 -21.27
C VAL A 239 -0.21 -8.53 -22.04
N CYS A 240 0.09 -9.63 -22.72
CA CYS A 240 1.27 -9.76 -23.56
C CYS A 240 1.24 -8.71 -24.68
N ASP A 241 0.15 -8.64 -25.43
CA ASP A 241 0.00 -7.77 -26.58
C ASP A 241 0.20 -6.30 -26.21
N VAL A 242 -0.50 -5.81 -25.18
CA VAL A 242 -0.36 -4.40 -24.74
C VAL A 242 1.03 -4.08 -24.18
N LEU A 243 1.71 -5.06 -23.55
CA LEU A 243 3.08 -4.89 -23.09
C LEU A 243 4.05 -4.82 -24.27
N VAL A 244 3.86 -5.67 -25.28
CA VAL A 244 4.66 -5.67 -26.51
C VAL A 244 4.50 -4.33 -27.24
N ASP A 245 3.27 -3.87 -27.44
CA ASP A 245 2.96 -2.58 -28.07
C ASP A 245 3.62 -1.43 -27.32
N TYR A 246 3.43 -1.37 -26.00
CA TYR A 246 4.08 -0.34 -25.19
C TYR A 246 5.60 -0.38 -25.30
N ILE A 247 6.20 -1.58 -25.20
CA ILE A 247 7.66 -1.72 -25.17
C ILE A 247 8.26 -1.35 -26.53
N ASN A 248 7.69 -1.87 -27.61
CA ASN A 248 8.23 -1.71 -28.96
C ASN A 248 7.98 -0.32 -29.53
N ASP A 249 6.77 0.22 -29.37
CA ASP A 249 6.37 1.43 -30.07
C ASP A 249 6.68 2.69 -29.28
N VAL A 250 6.71 2.59 -27.93
CA VAL A 250 6.87 3.76 -27.05
C VAL A 250 8.11 3.65 -26.16
N ARG A 251 8.29 2.56 -25.42
CA ARG A 251 9.34 2.50 -24.39
C ARG A 251 10.76 2.54 -24.99
N LYS A 252 10.98 1.90 -26.13
CA LYS A 252 12.27 1.89 -26.84
C LYS A 252 12.66 3.25 -27.42
N SER A 253 11.69 4.09 -27.77
CA SER A 253 11.96 5.42 -28.35
C SER A 253 12.27 6.50 -27.30
N ILE A 254 12.06 6.21 -26.02
CA ILE A 254 12.33 7.15 -24.91
C ILE A 254 13.75 6.95 -24.38
N THR A 255 14.58 7.99 -24.46
CA THR A 255 15.87 8.05 -23.74
C THR A 255 15.61 8.34 -22.25
N PRO A 256 15.85 7.40 -21.32
CA PRO A 256 15.56 7.60 -19.90
C PRO A 256 16.54 8.58 -19.24
N ILE A 257 16.15 9.19 -18.13
CA ILE A 257 17.11 9.90 -17.26
C ILE A 257 18.01 8.87 -16.58
N ALA A 258 19.28 9.24 -16.37
CA ALA A 258 20.26 8.42 -15.69
C ALA A 258 19.72 7.82 -14.37
N GLY A 259 19.93 6.52 -14.16
CA GLY A 259 19.42 5.75 -13.01
C GLY A 259 17.98 5.23 -13.17
N HIS A 260 17.38 5.36 -14.35
CA HIS A 260 16.03 4.86 -14.68
C HIS A 260 15.99 4.03 -15.97
N GLU A 261 17.14 3.63 -16.50
CA GLU A 261 17.32 3.01 -17.80
C GLU A 261 16.57 1.69 -17.93
N ASN A 262 16.58 0.88 -16.87
CA ASN A 262 15.98 -0.45 -16.86
C ASN A 262 14.50 -0.44 -16.51
N ALA A 263 13.96 0.68 -15.99
CA ALA A 263 12.58 0.75 -15.54
C ALA A 263 11.61 0.43 -16.70
N LEU A 264 10.69 -0.51 -16.49
CA LEU A 264 9.70 -0.88 -17.50
C LEU A 264 8.82 0.32 -17.85
N PHE A 265 8.19 0.92 -16.84
CA PHE A 265 7.28 2.05 -17.02
C PHE A 265 7.93 3.38 -16.67
N LEU A 266 7.94 4.30 -17.65
CA LEU A 266 8.46 5.66 -17.50
C LEU A 266 7.35 6.71 -17.42
N SER A 267 7.56 7.72 -16.58
CA SER A 267 6.77 8.96 -16.57
C SER A 267 7.11 9.84 -17.78
N ILE A 268 6.33 10.90 -18.01
CA ILE A 268 6.64 11.93 -19.03
C ILE A 268 8.00 12.61 -18.76
N GLN A 269 8.44 12.61 -17.50
CA GLN A 269 9.76 13.12 -17.11
C GLN A 269 10.90 12.15 -17.44
N ARG A 270 10.62 11.01 -18.10
CA ARG A 270 11.60 9.97 -18.49
C ARG A 270 12.29 9.30 -17.31
N LYS A 271 11.67 9.37 -16.13
CA LYS A 271 12.03 8.63 -14.90
C LYS A 271 11.05 7.50 -14.67
N ARG A 272 11.46 6.47 -13.91
CA ARG A 272 10.56 5.41 -13.41
C ARG A 272 9.28 6.03 -12.86
N ILE A 273 8.13 5.55 -13.32
CA ILE A 273 6.84 6.07 -12.87
C ILE A 273 6.67 5.87 -11.35
N SER A 274 6.12 6.85 -10.65
CA SER A 274 5.92 6.72 -9.20
C SER A 274 4.60 6.03 -8.87
N VAL A 275 4.50 5.43 -7.68
CA VAL A 275 3.24 4.86 -7.17
C VAL A 275 2.10 5.88 -7.23
N ARG A 276 2.37 7.13 -6.82
CA ARG A 276 1.39 8.21 -6.86
C ARG A 276 0.92 8.52 -8.27
N ALA A 277 1.84 8.53 -9.25
CA ALA A 277 1.49 8.75 -10.65
C ALA A 277 0.60 7.63 -11.19
N VAL A 278 0.84 6.37 -10.80
CA VAL A 278 -0.06 5.25 -11.14
C VAL A 278 -1.42 5.38 -10.46
N GLU A 279 -1.47 5.79 -9.19
CA GLU A 279 -2.73 6.07 -8.49
C GLU A 279 -3.56 7.17 -9.17
N ASP A 280 -2.90 8.27 -9.55
CA ASP A 280 -3.53 9.40 -10.25
C ASP A 280 -3.99 9.00 -11.65
N LEU A 281 -3.21 8.17 -12.36
CA LEU A 281 -3.56 7.58 -13.66
C LEU A 281 -4.81 6.71 -13.57
N VAL A 282 -4.84 5.75 -12.65
CA VAL A 282 -6.00 4.88 -12.45
C VAL A 282 -7.24 5.70 -12.09
N LYS A 283 -7.07 6.69 -11.22
CA LYS A 283 -8.16 7.60 -10.84
C LYS A 283 -8.67 8.44 -12.02
N LYS A 284 -7.78 8.91 -12.90
CA LYS A 284 -8.12 9.70 -14.11
C LYS A 284 -9.10 8.93 -14.99
N TYR A 285 -8.74 7.72 -15.39
CA TYR A 285 -9.56 6.91 -16.30
C TYR A 285 -10.80 6.35 -15.62
N ALA A 286 -10.67 5.83 -14.40
CA ALA A 286 -11.83 5.27 -13.71
C ALA A 286 -12.91 6.32 -13.40
N LYS A 287 -12.55 7.58 -13.18
CA LYS A 287 -13.54 8.63 -12.94
C LYS A 287 -14.41 8.92 -14.18
N ALA A 288 -13.91 8.65 -15.38
CA ALA A 288 -14.68 8.85 -16.62
C ALA A 288 -15.78 7.79 -16.78
N ILE A 289 -15.53 6.55 -16.34
CA ILE A 289 -16.44 5.41 -16.52
C ILE A 289 -17.31 5.18 -15.28
N VAL A 290 -16.71 5.24 -14.09
CA VAL A 290 -17.39 4.97 -12.82
C VAL A 290 -17.21 6.15 -11.84
N PRO A 291 -17.76 7.35 -12.13
CA PRO A 291 -17.47 8.58 -11.39
C PRO A 291 -17.78 8.50 -9.88
N TYR A 292 -18.72 7.64 -9.49
CA TYR A 292 -19.13 7.44 -8.09
C TYR A 292 -18.27 6.40 -7.36
N LYS A 293 -17.55 5.53 -8.07
CA LYS A 293 -16.65 4.52 -7.48
C LYS A 293 -15.24 5.10 -7.40
N LYS A 294 -14.71 5.25 -6.18
CA LYS A 294 -13.32 5.69 -5.98
C LYS A 294 -12.33 4.57 -6.30
N ILE A 295 -12.02 4.32 -7.56
CA ILE A 295 -11.09 3.24 -7.95
C ILE A 295 -9.64 3.63 -7.69
N THR A 296 -8.85 2.65 -7.23
CA THR A 296 -7.40 2.76 -6.97
C THR A 296 -6.72 1.48 -7.47
N PRO A 297 -5.40 1.43 -7.65
CA PRO A 297 -4.70 0.21 -8.07
C PRO A 297 -5.00 -1.01 -7.19
N HIS A 298 -5.14 -0.80 -5.88
CA HIS A 298 -5.50 -1.88 -4.96
C HIS A 298 -6.92 -2.43 -5.21
N LYS A 299 -7.85 -1.59 -5.69
CA LYS A 299 -9.19 -2.03 -6.08
C LYS A 299 -9.20 -2.80 -7.39
N LEU A 300 -8.34 -2.44 -8.35
CA LEU A 300 -8.14 -3.24 -9.57
C LEU A 300 -7.63 -4.65 -9.23
N ARG A 301 -6.69 -4.75 -8.30
CA ARG A 301 -6.27 -6.05 -7.74
C ARG A 301 -7.43 -6.81 -7.09
N SER A 302 -8.31 -6.12 -6.37
CA SER A 302 -9.49 -6.76 -5.79
C SER A 302 -10.53 -7.19 -6.84
N THR A 303 -10.65 -6.45 -7.94
CA THR A 303 -11.41 -6.86 -9.11
C THR A 303 -10.86 -8.17 -9.65
N TYR A 304 -9.56 -8.24 -9.97
CA TYR A 304 -8.90 -9.46 -10.45
C TYR A 304 -9.13 -10.65 -9.51
N GLY A 305 -8.86 -10.48 -8.21
CA GLY A 305 -9.04 -11.56 -7.23
C GLY A 305 -10.49 -12.05 -7.12
N THR A 306 -11.46 -11.15 -7.27
CA THR A 306 -12.88 -11.53 -7.32
C THR A 306 -13.20 -12.30 -8.59
N THR A 307 -12.78 -11.81 -9.76
CA THR A 307 -13.05 -12.44 -11.05
C THR A 307 -12.42 -13.83 -11.09
N LEU A 308 -11.15 -13.95 -10.71
CA LEU A 308 -10.46 -15.25 -10.63
C LEU A 308 -11.19 -16.23 -9.72
N TYR A 309 -11.66 -15.78 -8.55
CA TYR A 309 -12.44 -16.64 -7.66
C TYR A 309 -13.79 -17.05 -8.27
N LYS A 310 -14.47 -16.14 -8.97
CA LYS A 310 -15.76 -16.45 -9.64
C LYS A 310 -15.60 -17.51 -10.74
N GLU A 311 -14.54 -17.41 -11.53
CA GLU A 311 -14.27 -18.34 -12.63
C GLU A 311 -13.77 -19.71 -12.15
N THR A 312 -12.95 -19.73 -11.09
CA THR A 312 -12.28 -20.97 -10.65
C THR A 312 -12.95 -21.64 -9.46
N ASN A 313 -13.68 -20.88 -8.65
CA ASN A 313 -14.21 -21.28 -7.35
C ASN A 313 -13.13 -21.87 -6.40
N ASP A 314 -11.85 -21.53 -6.63
CA ASP A 314 -10.71 -22.01 -5.86
C ASP A 314 -10.05 -20.87 -5.09
N ILE A 315 -10.29 -20.84 -3.77
CA ILE A 315 -9.75 -19.81 -2.90
C ILE A 315 -8.24 -19.93 -2.65
N TYR A 316 -7.68 -21.14 -2.77
CA TYR A 316 -6.26 -21.41 -2.58
C TYR A 316 -5.46 -20.92 -3.78
N LEU A 317 -5.96 -21.18 -4.99
CA LEU A 317 -5.41 -20.62 -6.23
C LEU A 317 -5.38 -19.09 -6.17
N VAL A 318 -6.48 -18.45 -5.79
CA VAL A 318 -6.54 -16.99 -5.66
C VAL A 318 -5.56 -16.48 -4.61
N ALA A 319 -5.41 -17.18 -3.48
CA ALA A 319 -4.46 -16.81 -2.43
C ALA A 319 -3.00 -16.90 -2.92
N ASP A 320 -2.65 -17.95 -3.66
CA ASP A 320 -1.31 -18.19 -4.17
C ASP A 320 -0.92 -17.14 -5.24
N VAL A 321 -1.77 -16.94 -6.25
CA VAL A 321 -1.55 -15.95 -7.32
C VAL A 321 -1.41 -14.53 -6.76
N LEU A 322 -2.26 -14.17 -5.79
CA LEU A 322 -2.17 -12.88 -5.13
C LEU A 322 -0.99 -12.81 -4.14
N GLY A 323 -0.38 -13.92 -3.74
CA GLY A 323 0.69 -13.97 -2.76
C GLY A 323 0.22 -13.56 -1.36
N HIS A 324 -0.90 -14.14 -0.92
CA HIS A 324 -1.43 -14.02 0.44
C HIS A 324 -0.89 -15.13 1.32
N LYS A 325 -0.19 -14.78 2.41
CA LYS A 325 0.33 -15.76 3.38
C LYS A 325 -0.77 -16.49 4.17
N ASP A 326 -1.92 -15.84 4.35
CA ASP A 326 -3.06 -16.37 5.09
C ASP A 326 -4.30 -16.33 4.19
N VAL A 327 -4.87 -17.51 3.93
CA VAL A 327 -6.07 -17.72 3.11
C VAL A 327 -7.27 -16.97 3.67
N ASN A 328 -7.34 -16.72 4.99
CA ASN A 328 -8.42 -15.92 5.58
C ASN A 328 -8.48 -14.51 5.01
N THR A 329 -7.33 -13.94 4.62
CA THR A 329 -7.27 -12.64 3.92
C THR A 329 -8.03 -12.74 2.61
N THR A 330 -7.76 -13.77 1.82
CA THR A 330 -8.42 -14.05 0.53
C THR A 330 -9.91 -14.30 0.72
N ARG A 331 -10.29 -15.12 1.71
CA ARG A 331 -11.68 -15.43 2.04
C ARG A 331 -12.49 -14.16 2.34
N LYS A 332 -11.96 -13.32 3.23
CA LYS A 332 -12.61 -12.07 3.62
C LYS A 332 -12.78 -11.09 2.45
N HIS A 333 -11.86 -11.12 1.48
CA HIS A 333 -11.87 -10.14 0.40
C HIS A 333 -12.63 -10.58 -0.85
N TYR A 334 -12.69 -11.88 -1.13
CA TYR A 334 -13.18 -12.39 -2.42
C TYR A 334 -14.24 -13.46 -2.29
N ALA A 335 -14.27 -14.19 -1.16
CA ALA A 335 -15.25 -15.23 -0.89
C ALA A 335 -16.43 -14.74 -0.04
N ASP A 336 -16.51 -13.43 0.26
CA ASP A 336 -17.71 -12.85 0.87
C ASP A 336 -18.90 -13.25 0.00
N MET A 337 -19.79 -14.04 0.61
CA MET A 337 -20.84 -14.79 -0.08
C MET A 337 -21.65 -13.84 -0.94
N ASP A 338 -21.37 -13.86 -2.24
CA ASP A 338 -22.21 -13.24 -3.26
C ASP A 338 -23.63 -13.76 -3.04
N ASP A 339 -24.64 -12.90 -3.17
CA ASP A 339 -26.04 -13.30 -3.00
C ASP A 339 -26.36 -14.46 -3.96
N ALA A 340 -25.64 -14.54 -5.09
CA ALA A 340 -25.62 -15.68 -5.99
C ALA A 340 -25.25 -17.03 -5.32
N ASN A 341 -24.24 -17.06 -4.45
CA ASN A 341 -23.85 -18.27 -3.71
C ASN A 341 -24.88 -18.65 -2.64
N ARG A 342 -25.50 -17.66 -1.97
CA ARG A 342 -26.62 -17.89 -1.05
C ARG A 342 -27.83 -18.47 -1.77
N ARG A 343 -28.15 -17.92 -2.95
CA ARG A 343 -29.21 -18.44 -3.85
C ARG A 343 -28.89 -19.83 -4.38
N LYS A 344 -27.62 -20.12 -4.70
CA LYS A 344 -27.16 -21.47 -5.11
C LYS A 344 -27.32 -22.46 -3.97
N ALA A 345 -26.93 -22.11 -2.75
CA ALA A 345 -27.07 -22.98 -1.57
C ALA A 345 -28.53 -23.41 -1.33
N ALA A 346 -29.49 -22.49 -1.52
CA ALA A 346 -30.92 -22.80 -1.42
C ALA A 346 -31.41 -23.83 -2.46
N ARG A 347 -30.71 -23.99 -3.59
CA ARG A 347 -31.07 -24.93 -4.68
C ARG A 347 -30.30 -26.25 -4.63
N VAL A 348 -29.20 -26.31 -3.89
CA VAL A 348 -28.33 -27.51 -3.80
C VAL A 348 -28.91 -28.55 -2.85
N VAL A 349 -29.58 -28.12 -1.77
CA VAL A 349 -30.23 -29.04 -0.83
C VAL A 349 -31.64 -29.38 -1.35
N LYS A 350 -31.78 -30.52 -2.03
CA LYS A 350 -33.09 -31.08 -2.38
C LYS A 350 -33.62 -31.92 -1.21
N LEU A 351 -34.85 -31.66 -0.76
CA LEU A 351 -35.48 -32.39 0.35
C LEU A 351 -36.14 -33.71 -0.08
N ARG A 352 -36.32 -33.91 -1.39
CA ARG A 352 -36.88 -35.13 -1.98
C ARG A 352 -36.04 -35.46 -3.21
N GLU A 353 -35.78 -36.75 -3.41
CA GLU A 353 -35.27 -37.24 -4.68
C GLU A 353 -36.40 -37.17 -5.71
N ASP A 354 -36.05 -36.78 -6.94
CA ASP A 354 -36.99 -36.80 -8.07
C ASP A 354 -37.28 -38.24 -8.50
#